data_AF-A0A6M0BRP1-F1
#
_entry.id   AF-A0A6M0BRP1-F1
#
_cell.length_a   1.000
_cell.length_b   1.000
_cell.length_c   1.000
_cell.angle_alpha   90.00
_cell.angle_beta   90.00
_cell.angle_gamma   90.00
#
_symmetry.space_group_name_H-M   'P 1'
#
loop_
_entity.id
_entity.type
_entity.pdbx_description
1 polymer ?
#
loop_
_entity_poly.entity_id
_entity_poly.type
_entity_poly.pdbx_seq_one_letter_code
_entity_poly.pdbx_strand_id
1 'polypeptide(L)'
;MNDSFNSYSDIEWVDQVHQLLMEIAKASLSDKPKLPENIAGRAIPLAKQAKKIREGVEIQSPQNFVEGNNFYWQLQESEWVEQVREILLDLSRLSLSDIPRLPTHIGQQALSLAKTAKKIKSTVASKSL
;
A
#
# COMPACT_ATOMS: atom_id res chain seq x y z
N MET A 1 15.93 -20.09 -9.09
CA MET A 1 14.64 -20.12 -8.39
C MET A 1 13.75 -19.11 -9.10
N ASN A 2 12.70 -19.58 -9.78
CA ASN A 2 11.78 -18.70 -10.49
C ASN A 2 10.83 -18.07 -9.48
N ASP A 3 11.20 -16.88 -9.04
CA ASP A 3 10.37 -15.98 -8.28
C ASP A 3 9.27 -15.43 -9.20
N SER A 4 8.30 -16.28 -9.56
CA SER A 4 7.05 -15.87 -10.21
C SER A 4 6.18 -15.14 -9.19
N PHE A 5 6.66 -14.01 -8.70
CA PHE A 5 5.83 -13.05 -7.97
C PHE A 5 4.88 -12.46 -9.00
N ASN A 6 3.58 -12.71 -8.83
CA ASN A 6 2.53 -11.96 -9.52
C ASN A 6 2.86 -10.47 -9.36
N SER A 7 3.38 -9.84 -10.41
CA SER A 7 3.63 -8.40 -10.42
C SER A 7 2.26 -7.76 -10.56
N TYR A 8 1.72 -7.24 -9.46
CA TYR A 8 0.53 -6.41 -9.53
C TYR A 8 0.78 -5.27 -10.50
N SER A 9 -0.20 -4.97 -11.35
CA SER A 9 -0.21 -3.65 -11.97
C SER A 9 -0.32 -2.59 -10.87
N ASP A 10 0.19 -1.38 -11.11
CA ASP A 10 0.16 -0.31 -10.12
C ASP A 10 -1.26 0.00 -9.64
N ILE A 11 -2.25 -0.11 -10.53
CA ILE A 11 -3.67 0.11 -10.22
C ILE A 11 -4.22 -0.98 -9.29
N GLU A 12 -3.93 -2.25 -9.59
CA GLU A 12 -4.34 -3.37 -8.72
C GLU A 12 -3.68 -3.29 -7.35
N TRP A 13 -2.41 -2.87 -7.30
CA TRP A 13 -1.70 -2.67 -6.05
C TRP A 13 -2.37 -1.55 -5.22
N VAL A 14 -2.69 -0.40 -5.83
CA VAL A 14 -3.41 0.69 -5.15
C VAL A 14 -4.77 0.22 -4.63
N ASP A 15 -5.49 -0.59 -5.39
CA ASP A 15 -6.79 -1.10 -4.94
C ASP A 15 -6.66 -2.02 -3.73
N GLN A 16 -5.71 -2.96 -3.74
CA GLN A 16 -5.49 -3.86 -2.61
C GLN A 16 -5.02 -3.12 -1.36
N VAL A 17 -4.14 -2.13 -1.53
CA VAL A 17 -3.73 -1.21 -0.45
C VAL A 17 -4.94 -0.46 0.10
N HIS A 18 -5.77 0.13 -0.76
CA HIS A 18 -6.97 0.85 -0.33
C HIS A 18 -7.92 -0.05 0.48
N GLN A 19 -8.21 -1.25 -0.01
CA GLN A 19 -9.08 -2.20 0.67
C GLN A 19 -8.54 -2.58 2.05
N LEU A 20 -7.25 -2.89 2.14
CA LEU A 20 -6.63 -3.28 3.40
C LEU A 20 -6.60 -2.11 4.40
N LEU A 21 -6.23 -0.91 3.97
CA LEU A 21 -6.22 0.28 4.84
C LEU A 21 -7.63 0.62 5.36
N MET A 22 -8.67 0.45 4.53
CA MET A 22 -10.06 0.64 4.95
C MET A 22 -10.50 -0.39 6.00
N GLU A 23 -10.07 -1.64 5.87
CA GLU A 23 -10.34 -2.70 6.83
C GLU A 23 -9.67 -2.39 8.18
N ILE A 24 -8.41 -1.95 8.16
CA ILE A 24 -7.67 -1.51 9.35
C ILE A 24 -8.34 -0.31 10.01
N ALA A 25 -8.71 0.72 9.23
CA ALA A 25 -9.41 1.88 9.74
C ALA A 25 -10.72 1.49 10.43
N LYS A 26 -11.51 0.60 9.83
CA LYS A 26 -12.76 0.09 10.43
C LYS A 26 -12.49 -0.71 11.71
N ALA A 27 -11.51 -1.62 11.69
CA ALA A 27 -11.16 -2.43 12.85
C ALA A 27 -10.71 -1.56 14.05
N SER A 28 -10.07 -0.42 13.78
CA SER A 28 -9.61 0.52 14.81
C SER A 28 -10.75 1.25 15.54
N LEU A 29 -11.93 1.33 14.93
CA LEU A 29 -13.12 1.97 15.51
C LEU A 29 -13.94 1.00 16.38
N SER A 30 -13.59 -0.28 16.43
CA SER A 30 -14.24 -1.25 17.30
C SER A 30 -13.88 -1.02 18.76
N ASP A 31 -14.81 -1.31 19.68
CA ASP A 31 -14.59 -1.29 21.13
C ASP A 31 -13.37 -2.13 21.56
N LYS A 32 -13.07 -3.19 20.79
CA LYS A 32 -11.88 -4.03 20.96
C LYS A 32 -11.12 -4.07 19.63
N PRO A 33 -10.22 -3.10 19.37
CA PRO A 33 -9.53 -2.99 18.09
C PRO A 33 -8.54 -4.15 17.93
N LYS A 34 -8.90 -5.11 17.08
CA LYS A 34 -8.10 -6.30 16.78
C LYS A 34 -7.46 -6.15 15.40
N LEU A 35 -6.32 -6.79 15.22
CA LEU A 35 -5.75 -6.93 13.89
C LEU A 35 -6.65 -7.85 13.05
N PRO A 36 -6.89 -7.51 11.77
CA PRO A 36 -7.58 -8.40 10.85
C PRO A 36 -6.85 -9.73 10.68
N GLU A 37 -7.61 -10.77 10.32
CA GLU A 37 -7.04 -12.08 10.07
C GLU A 37 -6.07 -12.07 8.89
N ASN A 38 -5.02 -12.89 8.99
CA ASN A 38 -3.99 -13.04 7.96
C ASN A 38 -3.35 -11.70 7.52
N ILE A 39 -3.25 -10.72 8.43
CA ILE A 39 -2.74 -9.39 8.10
C ILE A 39 -1.31 -9.45 7.53
N ALA A 40 -0.41 -10.27 8.07
CA ALA A 40 0.95 -10.44 7.55
C ALA A 40 0.96 -11.05 6.14
N GLY A 41 0.13 -12.07 5.89
CA GLY A 41 0.05 -12.71 4.58
C GLY A 41 -0.38 -11.75 3.48
N ARG A 42 -1.14 -10.71 3.82
CA ARG A 42 -1.55 -9.65 2.89
C ARG A 42 -0.59 -8.47 2.86
N ALA A 43 -0.07 -8.05 4.02
CA ALA A 43 0.74 -6.85 4.13
C ALA A 43 2.16 -7.03 3.56
N ILE A 44 2.78 -8.20 3.75
CA ILE A 44 4.15 -8.46 3.28
C ILE A 44 4.27 -8.37 1.74
N PRO A 45 3.41 -9.04 0.93
CA PRO A 45 3.46 -8.91 -0.52
C PRO A 45 3.24 -7.47 -1.00
N LEU A 46 2.30 -6.75 -0.39
CA LEU A 46 2.03 -5.34 -0.72
C LEU A 46 3.22 -4.43 -0.38
N ALA A 47 3.90 -4.66 0.74
CA ALA A 47 5.09 -3.89 1.13
C ALA A 47 6.28 -4.16 0.19
N LYS A 48 6.44 -5.41 -0.27
CA LYS A 48 7.45 -5.76 -1.29
C LYS A 48 7.19 -5.04 -2.60
N GLN A 49 5.93 -4.96 -3.03
CA GLN A 49 5.57 -4.23 -4.25
C GLN A 49 5.78 -2.71 -4.09
N ALA A 50 5.44 -2.13 -2.93
CA ALA A 50 5.71 -0.73 -2.62
C ALA A 50 7.21 -0.38 -2.76
N LYS A 51 8.07 -1.27 -2.25
CA LYS A 51 9.53 -1.14 -2.39
C LYS A 51 9.95 -1.12 -3.87
N LYS A 52 9.44 -2.05 -4.69
CA LYS A 52 9.73 -2.11 -6.13
C LYS A 52 9.29 -0.85 -6.88
N ILE A 53 8.10 -0.33 -6.55
CA ILE A 53 7.58 0.92 -7.12
C ILE A 53 8.55 2.06 -6.83
N ARG A 54 8.99 2.19 -5.57
CA ARG A 54 9.93 3.23 -5.16
C ARG A 54 11.28 3.11 -5.86
N GLU A 55 11.86 1.91 -5.88
CA GLU A 55 13.13 1.65 -6.58
C GLU A 55 13.00 1.95 -8.09
N GLY A 56 11.83 1.65 -8.69
CA GLY A 56 11.53 2.01 -10.07
C GLY A 56 11.47 3.52 -10.32
N VAL A 57 11.01 4.32 -9.35
CA VAL A 57 11.01 5.80 -9.43
C VAL A 57 12.43 6.35 -9.28
N GLU A 58 13.25 5.79 -8.38
CA GLU A 58 14.65 6.22 -8.18
C GLU A 58 15.55 5.89 -9.41
N ILE A 59 15.26 4.81 -10.14
CA ILE A 59 15.99 4.41 -11.35
C ILE A 59 15.56 5.23 -12.59
N GLN A 60 14.34 5.78 -12.59
CA GLN A 60 13.83 6.66 -13.64
C GLN A 60 14.43 8.07 -13.51
N SER A 61 15.70 8.19 -13.87
CA SER A 61 16.24 9.48 -14.35
C SER A 61 15.42 9.95 -15.56
N PRO A 62 15.22 11.27 -15.78
CA PRO A 62 14.29 11.82 -16.78
C PRO A 62 14.62 11.53 -18.26
N GLN A 63 15.55 10.61 -18.54
CA GLN A 63 16.11 10.34 -19.86
C GLN A 63 15.71 8.98 -20.44
N ASN A 64 15.13 8.06 -19.65
CA ASN A 64 14.77 6.71 -20.08
C ASN A 64 13.28 6.42 -19.84
N PHE A 65 12.41 7.14 -20.56
CA PHE A 65 11.01 6.74 -20.70
C PHE A 65 10.95 5.55 -21.67
N VAL A 66 10.87 4.33 -21.13
CA VAL A 66 10.47 3.16 -21.92
C VAL A 66 8.95 3.11 -21.91
N GLU A 67 8.36 3.56 -23.01
CA GLU A 67 6.95 3.34 -23.35
C GLU A 67 6.66 1.84 -23.25
N GLY A 68 5.89 1.44 -22.25
CA GLY A 68 5.61 0.02 -22.07
C GLY A 68 4.64 -0.31 -20.97
N ASN A 69 4.93 0.03 -19.70
CA ASN A 69 4.10 -0.50 -18.60
C ASN A 69 4.10 0.31 -17.28
N ASN A 70 4.82 1.42 -17.17
CA ASN A 70 4.93 2.14 -15.90
C ASN A 70 4.52 3.61 -16.08
N PHE A 71 3.36 3.98 -15.57
CA PHE A 71 2.98 5.39 -15.43
C PHE A 71 2.39 5.59 -14.03
N TYR A 72 2.38 6.85 -13.55
CA TYR A 72 1.63 7.37 -12.39
C TYR A 72 2.31 7.50 -11.03
N TRP A 73 3.64 7.43 -10.89
CA TRP A 73 4.27 7.77 -9.61
C TRP A 73 5.08 9.06 -9.73
N GLN A 74 4.45 10.19 -9.42
CA GLN A 74 5.13 11.48 -9.21
C GLN A 74 5.88 11.47 -7.87
N LEU A 75 6.84 12.38 -7.69
CA LEU A 75 7.57 12.53 -6.43
C LEU A 75 6.63 12.59 -5.20
N GLN A 76 5.51 13.30 -5.29
CA GLN A 76 4.54 13.39 -4.20
C GLN A 76 3.83 12.05 -3.91
N GLU A 77 3.62 11.23 -4.94
CA GLU A 77 2.98 9.92 -4.79
C GLU A 77 3.98 8.88 -4.27
N SER A 78 5.29 9.07 -4.50
CA SER A 78 6.36 8.24 -3.94
C SER A 78 6.44 8.31 -2.41
N GLU A 79 6.17 9.47 -1.83
CA GLU A 79 6.09 9.64 -0.37
C GLU A 79 4.91 8.83 0.20
N TRP A 80 3.75 8.88 -0.47
CA TRP A 80 2.61 8.07 -0.08
C TRP A 80 2.90 6.56 -0.18
N VAL A 81 3.59 6.12 -1.24
CA VAL A 81 4.02 4.71 -1.39
C VAL A 81 4.91 4.29 -0.23
N GLU A 82 5.83 5.14 0.21
CA GLU A 82 6.70 4.85 1.35
C GLU A 82 5.91 4.78 2.67
N GLN A 83 5.01 5.72 2.93
CA GLN A 83 4.14 5.69 4.11
C GLN A 83 3.25 4.44 4.14
N VAL A 84 2.76 4.00 2.98
CA VAL A 84 2.04 2.72 2.83
C VAL A 84 2.96 1.55 3.14
N ARG A 85 4.20 1.56 2.65
CA ARG A 85 5.18 0.50 2.94
C ARG A 85 5.43 0.37 4.44
N GLU A 86 5.61 1.48 5.13
CA GLU A 86 5.85 1.51 6.58
C GLU A 86 4.69 0.92 7.38
N ILE A 87 3.46 1.38 7.13
CA ILE A 87 2.29 0.86 7.86
C ILE A 87 2.08 -0.64 7.59
N LEU A 88 2.35 -1.13 6.37
CA LEU A 88 2.26 -2.56 6.05
C LEU A 88 3.31 -3.39 6.81
N LEU A 89 4.52 -2.85 7.00
CA LEU A 89 5.56 -3.50 7.80
C LEU A 89 5.20 -3.50 9.29
N ASP A 90 4.66 -2.41 9.80
CA ASP A 90 4.22 -2.33 11.19
C ASP A 90 3.06 -3.28 11.47
N LEU A 91 2.08 -3.38 10.56
CA LEU A 91 1.01 -4.38 10.64
C LEU A 91 1.55 -5.82 10.63
N SER A 92 2.57 -6.09 9.81
CA SER A 92 3.24 -7.39 9.78
C SER A 92 3.92 -7.71 11.12
N ARG A 93 4.64 -6.74 11.70
CA ARG A 93 5.29 -6.88 13.01
C ARG A 93 4.26 -7.09 14.13
N LEU A 94 3.19 -6.31 14.13
CA LEU A 94 2.12 -6.40 15.12
C LEU A 94 1.42 -7.76 15.08
N SER A 95 1.35 -8.41 13.92
CA SER A 95 0.77 -9.74 13.79
C SER A 95 1.56 -10.84 14.49
N LEU A 96 2.85 -10.58 14.77
CA LEU A 96 3.74 -11.48 15.50
C LEU A 96 3.73 -11.20 17.02
N SER A 97 2.97 -10.19 17.47
CA SER A 97 2.84 -9.86 18.89
C SER A 97 2.04 -10.92 19.63
N ASP A 98 2.40 -11.19 20.88
CA ASP A 98 1.66 -12.09 21.79
C ASP A 98 0.20 -11.66 21.98
N ILE A 99 -0.07 -10.35 21.85
CA ILE A 99 -1.42 -9.78 21.87
C ILE A 99 -1.58 -8.92 20.60
N PRO A 100 -2.15 -9.47 19.51
CA PRO A 100 -2.33 -8.76 18.26
C PRO A 100 -3.48 -7.75 18.37
N ARG A 101 -3.18 -6.60 18.99
CA ARG A 101 -4.09 -5.45 19.10
C ARG A 101 -3.72 -4.41 18.06
N LEU A 102 -4.74 -3.77 17.48
CA LEU A 102 -4.52 -2.67 16.55
C LEU A 102 -4.38 -1.34 17.33
N PRO A 103 -3.24 -0.64 17.22
CA PRO A 103 -3.07 0.66 17.85
C PRO A 103 -3.93 1.74 17.18
N THR A 104 -4.47 2.68 17.97
CA THR A 104 -5.35 3.76 17.47
C THR A 104 -4.68 4.64 16.41
N HIS A 105 -3.38 4.94 16.57
CA HIS A 105 -2.64 5.75 15.60
C HIS A 105 -2.52 5.06 14.23
N ILE A 106 -2.37 3.73 14.19
CA ILE A 106 -2.35 2.94 12.95
C ILE A 106 -3.72 3.02 12.25
N GLY A 107 -4.81 3.00 13.01
CA GLY A 107 -6.15 3.20 12.46
C GLY A 107 -6.35 4.56 11.78
N GLN A 108 -5.91 5.64 12.44
CA GLN A 108 -5.99 7.00 11.92
C GLN A 108 -5.11 7.19 10.67
N GLN A 109 -3.88 6.67 10.73
CA GLN A 109 -2.96 6.70 9.60
C GLN A 109 -3.52 5.90 8.42
N ALA A 110 -4.05 4.71 8.66
CA ALA A 110 -4.67 3.88 7.63
C ALA A 110 -5.83 4.61 6.94
N LEU A 111 -6.68 5.30 7.70
CA LEU A 111 -7.77 6.09 7.12
C LEU A 111 -7.27 7.24 6.24
N SER A 112 -6.22 7.94 6.67
CA SER A 112 -5.60 9.01 5.88
C SER A 112 -5.04 8.47 4.56
N LEU A 113 -4.26 7.39 4.63
CA LEU A 113 -3.66 6.75 3.46
C LEU A 113 -4.71 6.16 2.52
N ALA A 114 -5.82 5.63 3.04
CA ALA A 114 -6.93 5.11 2.24
C ALA A 114 -7.62 6.23 1.44
N LYS A 115 -7.80 7.42 2.02
CA LYS A 115 -8.36 8.58 1.29
C LYS A 115 -7.47 8.97 0.10
N THR A 116 -6.15 8.96 0.29
CA THR A 116 -5.19 9.23 -0.79
C THR A 116 -5.25 8.13 -1.85
N ALA A 117 -5.31 6.86 -1.46
CA ALA A 117 -5.47 5.74 -2.40
C ALA A 117 -6.73 5.89 -3.27
N LYS A 118 -7.86 6.26 -2.65
CA LYS A 118 -9.11 6.53 -3.37
C LYS A 118 -8.95 7.68 -4.37
N LYS A 119 -8.26 8.77 -3.99
CA LYS A 119 -7.98 9.90 -4.87
C LYS A 119 -7.15 9.46 -6.09
N ILE A 120 -6.08 8.69 -5.87
CA ILE A 120 -5.23 8.14 -6.94
C ILE A 120 -6.08 7.31 -7.91
N LYS A 121 -6.90 6.37 -7.40
CA LYS A 121 -7.82 5.58 -8.23
C LYS A 121 -8.75 6.45 -9.08
N SER A 122 -9.36 7.48 -8.49
CA SER A 122 -10.25 8.39 -9.21
C SER A 122 -9.51 9.18 -10.30
N THR A 123 -8.27 9.63 -10.04
CA THR A 123 -7.45 10.32 -11.03
C THR A 123 -7.08 9.42 -12.20
N VAL A 124 -6.67 8.18 -11.95
CA VAL A 124 -6.35 7.22 -13.01
C VAL A 124 -7.60 6.90 -13.86
N ALA A 125 -8.75 6.67 -13.22
CA ALA A 125 -10.01 6.44 -13.93
C ALA A 125 -10.40 7.62 -14.83
N SER A 126 -10.22 8.87 -14.37
CA SER A 126 -10.53 10.07 -15.15
C SER A 126 -9.59 10.33 -16.33
N LYS A 127 -8.36 9.80 -16.31
CA LYS A 127 -7.38 9.93 -17.39
C LYS A 127 -7.51 8.85 -18.48
N SER A 128 -8.35 7.84 -18.24
CA SER A 128 -8.58 6.71 -19.16
C SER A 128 -9.83 6.88 -20.03
N LEU A 129 -10.45 8.07 -19.98
CA LEU A 129 -11.61 8.52 -20.77
C LEU A 129 -11.19 9.62 -21.74
#